data_AF-A0A939AZS1-F1
#
_entry.id   AF-A0A939AZS1-F1
#
_cell.length_a   1.000
_cell.length_b   1.000
_cell.length_c   1.000
_cell.angle_alpha   90.00
_cell.angle_beta   90.00
_cell.angle_gamma   90.00
#
_symmetry.space_group_name_H-M   'P 1'
#
loop_
_entity.id
_entity.type
_entity.pdbx_description
1 polymer ?
#
loop_
_entity_poly.entity_id
_entity_poly.type
_entity_poly.pdbx_seq_one_letter_code
_entity_poly.pdbx_strand_id
1 'polypeptide(L)'
;MRTSTEHGGSWPGRKRARGGNLYRAGVLGVLQSGSPRLWAYVACSERTVLWRWLWYTFSQVIFSSNGMIQPTNQRGFTLLELLVVIAIVGILVAVVFVALDPAQRFQQARDAIRQNDVQEILSAVKRYQVDHAGDDLAAVAALTAGNIYMVVDGAMALGCDDQNASCDTAVTGDSHCVDLSLLVDQYLDDVPISPLGSVPWDDGSADGERGTGYTLERDANGTIRVRACESGDAAEISAAL
;
A
#
# COMPACT_ATOMS: atom_id res chain seq x y z
N MET A 1 -12.35 -56.45 -29.20
CA MET A 1 -13.79 -56.24 -28.98
C MET A 1 -14.04 -54.74 -28.99
N ARG A 2 -14.86 -54.27 -29.93
CA ARG A 2 -15.11 -52.86 -30.24
C ARG A 2 -16.59 -52.62 -30.00
N THR A 3 -16.95 -51.67 -29.14
CA THR A 3 -18.33 -51.18 -29.04
C THR A 3 -18.33 -49.67 -28.86
N SER A 4 -18.71 -48.99 -29.93
CA SER A 4 -19.13 -47.60 -30.02
C SER A 4 -20.56 -47.44 -29.49
N THR A 5 -20.88 -46.30 -28.87
CA THR A 5 -22.21 -45.69 -28.97
C THR A 5 -22.10 -44.18 -28.74
N GLU A 6 -22.43 -43.43 -29.79
CA GLU A 6 -22.72 -41.99 -29.80
C GLU A 6 -24.18 -41.74 -29.35
N HIS A 7 -24.45 -40.59 -28.74
CA HIS A 7 -25.71 -39.80 -28.83
C HIS A 7 -25.37 -38.39 -28.28
N GLY A 8 -25.68 -37.24 -28.86
CA GLY A 8 -26.59 -36.91 -29.96
C GLY A 8 -27.74 -35.99 -29.52
N GLY A 9 -27.46 -34.68 -29.34
CA GLY A 9 -28.36 -33.61 -29.81
C GLY A 9 -29.28 -32.84 -28.85
N SER A 10 -29.46 -31.56 -29.20
CA SER A 10 -30.70 -30.75 -29.17
C SER A 10 -30.82 -29.60 -28.15
N TRP A 11 -30.43 -28.40 -28.60
CA TRP A 11 -31.10 -27.12 -28.28
C TRP A 11 -32.39 -27.01 -29.13
N PRO A 12 -33.52 -26.48 -28.61
CA PRO A 12 -33.89 -25.07 -28.86
C PRO A 12 -34.67 -24.45 -27.66
N GLY A 13 -34.82 -23.14 -27.44
CA GLY A 13 -35.32 -22.12 -28.35
C GLY A 13 -35.94 -20.97 -27.54
N ARG A 14 -35.78 -19.75 -28.07
CA ARG A 14 -36.21 -18.43 -27.56
C ARG A 14 -37.67 -18.33 -27.08
N LYS A 15 -37.91 -17.45 -26.10
CA LYS A 15 -39.07 -16.55 -26.10
C LYS A 15 -38.66 -15.09 -25.90
N ARG A 16 -38.99 -14.26 -26.90
CA ARG A 16 -39.13 -12.79 -26.83
C ARG A 16 -40.54 -12.45 -26.35
N ALA A 17 -40.68 -11.40 -25.55
CA ALA A 17 -41.80 -10.44 -25.47
C ALA A 17 -41.77 -9.74 -24.09
N ARG A 18 -42.21 -8.51 -23.85
CA ARG A 18 -42.61 -7.30 -24.61
C ARG A 18 -43.02 -6.30 -23.50
N GLY A 19 -42.81 -4.99 -23.75
CA GLY A 19 -43.51 -3.88 -23.06
C GLY A 19 -42.88 -3.48 -21.72
N GLY A 20 -42.80 -2.21 -21.33
CA GLY A 20 -43.43 -0.99 -21.83
C GLY A 20 -43.63 -0.04 -20.64
N ASN A 21 -43.59 1.27 -20.89
CA ASN A 21 -43.87 2.42 -19.99
C ASN A 21 -42.81 2.71 -18.91
N LEU A 22 -42.01 3.80 -18.96
CA LEU A 22 -42.26 5.22 -19.26
C LEU A 22 -43.37 5.87 -18.42
N TYR A 23 -42.96 6.92 -17.71
CA TYR A 23 -43.72 8.00 -17.05
C TYR A 23 -44.36 7.71 -15.68
N ARG A 24 -43.71 8.22 -14.63
CA ARG A 24 -44.42 9.01 -13.62
C ARG A 24 -43.75 10.38 -13.49
N ALA A 25 -44.14 11.26 -14.40
CA ALA A 25 -43.94 12.69 -14.26
C ALA A 25 -44.83 13.18 -13.11
N GLY A 26 -44.21 13.55 -11.99
CA GLY A 26 -44.84 14.41 -11.00
C GLY A 26 -44.87 15.83 -11.54
N VAL A 27 -46.06 16.29 -11.89
CA VAL A 27 -46.34 17.63 -12.38
C VAL A 27 -46.77 18.52 -11.21
N LEU A 28 -46.34 19.78 -11.29
CA LEU A 28 -46.84 21.00 -10.63
C LEU A 28 -46.44 21.30 -9.18
N GLY A 29 -45.42 22.15 -9.08
CA GLY A 29 -45.22 23.11 -8.00
C GLY A 29 -44.41 24.29 -8.54
N VAL A 30 -45.03 25.13 -9.38
CA VAL A 30 -44.46 26.43 -9.76
C VAL A 30 -44.58 27.35 -8.55
N LEU A 31 -43.47 27.54 -7.82
CA LEU A 31 -43.28 28.69 -6.94
C LEU A 31 -42.21 29.57 -7.56
N GLN A 32 -42.69 30.57 -8.27
CA GLN A 32 -41.92 31.66 -8.82
C GLN A 32 -41.74 32.72 -7.74
N SER A 33 -40.56 32.79 -7.11
CA SER A 33 -40.04 34.05 -6.59
C SER A 33 -38.52 33.97 -6.46
N GLY A 34 -37.83 34.87 -7.15
CA GLY A 34 -36.39 34.84 -7.34
C GLY A 34 -35.57 34.89 -6.05
N SER A 35 -34.54 34.06 -6.02
CA SER A 35 -33.28 34.36 -5.34
C SER A 35 -32.17 33.48 -5.95
N PRO A 36 -31.06 34.06 -6.45
CA PRO A 36 -29.98 33.28 -7.05
C PRO A 36 -29.04 32.79 -5.96
N ARG A 37 -29.39 31.72 -5.24
CA ARG A 37 -28.46 31.05 -4.32
C ARG A 37 -28.79 29.58 -4.23
N LEU A 38 -28.20 28.72 -5.08
CA LEU A 38 -28.08 27.28 -4.83
C LEU A 38 -27.10 26.66 -5.84
N TRP A 39 -25.80 26.78 -5.56
CA TRP A 39 -24.86 25.69 -5.85
C TRP A 39 -24.56 25.05 -4.50
N ALA A 40 -25.48 24.22 -3.99
CA ALA A 40 -25.21 23.37 -2.84
C ALA A 40 -24.53 22.10 -3.37
N TYR A 41 -23.21 22.18 -3.50
CA TYR A 41 -22.37 21.01 -3.65
C TYR A 41 -22.36 20.23 -2.33
N VAL A 42 -22.42 18.91 -2.49
CA VAL A 42 -22.13 17.85 -1.52
C VAL A 42 -20.97 18.24 -0.59
N ALA A 43 -21.23 18.23 0.72
CA ALA A 43 -20.23 18.46 1.74
C ALA A 43 -19.26 17.26 1.80
N CYS A 44 -18.03 17.47 1.33
CA CYS A 44 -16.89 16.64 1.65
C CYS A 44 -15.83 17.54 2.29
N SER A 45 -15.47 17.22 3.54
CA SER A 45 -14.19 17.55 4.21
C SER A 45 -13.85 19.04 4.43
N GLU A 46 -13.68 19.40 5.71
CA GLU A 46 -13.34 20.73 6.26
C GLU A 46 -11.92 21.26 5.89
N ARG A 47 -11.38 20.94 4.70
CA ARG A 47 -10.03 21.35 4.28
C ARG A 47 -9.96 22.38 3.15
N THR A 48 -11.06 22.99 2.75
CA THR A 48 -11.11 23.82 1.51
C THR A 48 -11.14 25.34 1.73
N VAL A 49 -11.12 25.84 2.97
CA VAL A 49 -11.20 27.29 3.22
C VAL A 49 -9.91 28.02 2.81
N LEU A 50 -8.74 27.41 3.05
CA LEU A 50 -7.44 28.01 2.73
C LEU A 50 -7.14 28.05 1.23
N TRP A 51 -7.50 27.00 0.47
CA TRP A 51 -7.32 26.97 -0.97
C TRP A 51 -8.23 27.96 -1.70
N ARG A 52 -9.42 28.22 -1.16
CA ARG A 52 -10.38 29.17 -1.72
C ARG A 52 -9.98 30.63 -1.48
N TRP A 53 -9.26 30.91 -0.38
CA TRP A 53 -8.61 32.21 -0.15
C TRP A 53 -7.36 32.41 -1.02
N LEU A 54 -6.53 31.37 -1.16
CA LEU A 54 -5.33 31.43 -2.02
C LEU A 54 -5.68 31.63 -3.51
N TRP A 55 -6.75 31.00 -4.00
CA TRP A 55 -7.19 31.21 -5.39
C TRP A 55 -7.71 32.64 -5.64
N TYR A 56 -8.39 33.25 -4.66
CA TYR A 56 -8.97 34.58 -4.79
C TYR A 56 -7.93 35.70 -4.73
N THR A 57 -6.85 35.53 -3.95
CA THR A 57 -5.73 36.49 -3.93
C THR A 57 -4.82 36.34 -5.14
N PHE A 58 -4.60 35.11 -5.62
CA PHE A 58 -3.77 34.85 -6.80
C PHE A 58 -4.43 35.33 -8.10
N SER A 59 -5.76 35.29 -8.19
CA SER A 59 -6.51 35.77 -9.37
C SER A 59 -6.51 37.29 -9.55
N GLN A 60 -6.19 38.09 -8.53
CA GLN A 60 -6.12 39.56 -8.63
C GLN A 60 -4.75 40.08 -9.07
N VAL A 61 -3.73 39.21 -9.13
CA VAL A 61 -2.34 39.59 -9.43
C VAL A 61 -2.01 39.47 -10.93
N ILE A 62 -2.77 38.70 -11.72
CA ILE A 62 -2.32 38.32 -13.08
C ILE A 62 -3.01 39.06 -14.25
N PHE A 63 -4.13 39.77 -14.06
CA PHE A 63 -4.83 40.37 -15.21
C PHE A 63 -5.27 41.81 -15.02
N SER A 64 -4.32 42.74 -15.20
CA SER A 64 -4.63 44.06 -15.75
C SER A 64 -3.42 44.61 -16.49
N SER A 65 -3.33 44.30 -17.78
CA SER A 65 -2.82 45.22 -18.80
C SER A 65 -2.98 44.61 -20.19
N ASN A 66 -3.96 45.11 -20.95
CA ASN A 66 -3.91 45.02 -22.40
C ASN A 66 -2.83 46.01 -22.87
N GLY A 67 -1.65 45.50 -23.19
CA GLY A 67 -0.51 46.29 -23.65
C GLY A 67 0.08 45.69 -24.93
N MET A 68 0.07 46.50 -25.99
CA MET A 68 0.52 46.21 -27.36
C MET A 68 1.93 45.61 -27.45
N ILE A 69 2.11 44.72 -28.43
CA ILE A 69 3.38 44.07 -28.81
C ILE A 69 4.28 45.10 -29.52
N GLN A 70 5.49 45.34 -28.97
CA GLN A 70 6.59 46.10 -29.61
C GLN A 70 7.93 45.36 -29.40
N PRO A 71 8.90 45.49 -30.33
CA PRO A 71 9.97 44.54 -30.56
C PRO A 71 11.15 44.63 -29.58
N THR A 72 11.95 43.57 -29.64
CA THR A 72 13.00 43.09 -28.73
C THR A 72 13.98 44.14 -28.21
N ASN A 73 13.79 44.57 -26.96
CA ASN A 73 14.82 45.20 -26.15
C ASN A 73 15.36 44.13 -25.18
N GLN A 74 16.58 43.65 -25.40
CA GLN A 74 17.25 42.71 -24.50
C GLN A 74 17.61 43.47 -23.21
N ARG A 75 16.62 43.58 -22.32
CA ARG A 75 16.78 44.16 -20.99
C ARG A 75 17.60 43.19 -20.15
N GLY A 76 18.78 43.62 -19.74
CA GLY A 76 19.60 42.87 -18.79
C GLY A 76 18.85 42.69 -17.47
N PHE A 77 18.94 41.49 -16.91
CA PHE A 77 18.40 41.15 -15.59
C PHE A 77 18.96 42.15 -14.57
N THR A 78 18.07 42.85 -13.85
CA THR A 78 18.51 43.73 -12.78
C THR A 78 18.90 42.87 -11.57
N LEU A 79 20.00 43.22 -10.89
CA LEU A 79 20.45 42.49 -9.69
C LEU A 79 19.37 42.46 -8.59
N LEU A 80 18.54 43.51 -8.51
CA LEU A 80 17.42 43.61 -7.59
C LEU A 80 16.34 42.55 -7.86
N GLU A 81 16.04 42.30 -9.13
CA GLU A 81 15.00 41.37 -9.57
C GLU A 81 15.40 39.94 -9.23
N LEU A 82 16.67 39.59 -9.39
CA LEU A 82 17.18 38.28 -8.98
C LEU A 82 17.26 38.13 -7.44
N LEU A 83 17.52 39.22 -6.71
CA LEU A 83 17.56 39.24 -5.25
C LEU A 83 16.18 38.97 -4.62
N VAL A 84 15.11 39.57 -5.15
CA VAL A 84 13.75 39.34 -4.67
C VAL A 84 13.30 37.90 -4.98
N VAL A 85 13.70 37.35 -6.13
CA VAL A 85 13.35 35.98 -6.51
C VAL A 85 13.96 34.96 -5.55
N ILE A 86 15.25 35.06 -5.24
CA ILE A 86 15.88 34.12 -4.29
C ILE A 86 15.31 34.26 -2.88
N ALA A 87 14.89 35.47 -2.48
CA ALA A 87 14.22 35.70 -1.20
C ALA A 87 12.85 34.99 -1.13
N ILE A 88 12.04 35.09 -2.19
CA ILE A 88 10.74 34.42 -2.25
C ILE A 88 10.91 32.90 -2.32
N VAL A 89 11.84 32.40 -3.14
CA VAL A 89 12.14 30.96 -3.24
C VAL A 89 12.57 30.40 -1.87
N GLY A 90 13.40 31.12 -1.13
CA GLY A 90 13.81 30.73 0.22
C GLY A 90 12.63 30.55 1.18
N ILE A 91 11.67 31.49 1.16
CA ILE A 91 10.47 31.41 2.01
C ILE A 91 9.58 30.23 1.60
N LEU A 92 9.36 30.03 0.30
CA LEU A 92 8.54 28.92 -0.20
C LEU A 92 9.14 27.56 0.20
N VAL A 93 10.45 27.40 0.05
CA VAL A 93 11.16 26.18 0.45
C VAL A 93 11.01 25.93 1.96
N ALA A 94 11.22 26.95 2.79
CA ALA A 94 11.08 26.82 4.25
C ALA A 94 9.68 26.34 4.67
N VAL A 95 8.61 26.89 4.07
CA VAL A 95 7.23 26.47 4.36
C VAL A 95 6.98 25.03 3.94
N VAL A 96 7.49 24.60 2.78
CA VAL A 96 7.33 23.22 2.29
C VAL A 96 8.01 22.22 3.22
N PHE A 97 9.21 22.53 3.72
CA PHE A 97 9.93 21.66 4.66
C PHE A 97 9.22 21.51 6.01
N VAL A 98 8.52 22.54 6.49
CA VAL A 98 7.73 22.44 7.73
C VAL A 98 6.43 21.66 7.49
N ALA A 99 5.87 21.72 6.28
CA ALA A 99 4.61 21.07 5.93
C ALA A 99 4.75 19.58 5.57
N LEU A 100 5.90 19.18 5.02
CA LEU A 100 6.22 17.80 4.70
C LEU A 100 7.20 17.30 5.75
N ASP A 101 6.75 16.45 6.67
CA ASP A 101 7.68 15.66 7.50
C ASP A 101 8.26 14.53 6.61
N PRO A 102 9.50 14.68 6.08
CA PRO A 102 10.05 13.69 5.17
C PRO A 102 10.26 12.35 5.89
N ALA A 103 10.56 12.37 7.19
CA ALA A 103 10.82 11.17 7.97
C ALA A 103 9.57 10.29 8.04
N GLN A 104 8.42 10.90 8.32
CA GLN A 104 7.15 10.18 8.35
C GLN A 104 6.77 9.61 6.98
N ARG A 105 7.07 10.31 5.88
CA ARG A 105 6.80 9.80 4.52
C ARG A 105 7.66 8.60 4.15
N PHE A 106 8.92 8.58 4.56
CA PHE A 106 9.78 7.41 4.35
C PHE A 106 9.34 6.22 5.20
N GLN A 107 8.88 6.44 6.43
CA GLN A 107 8.29 5.39 7.27
C GLN A 107 7.05 4.79 6.61
N GLN A 108 6.09 5.63 6.19
CA GLN A 108 4.88 5.17 5.49
C GLN A 108 5.18 4.36 4.22
N ALA A 109 6.22 4.75 3.46
CA ALA A 109 6.64 4.01 2.27
C ALA A 109 7.19 2.61 2.62
N ARG A 110 8.01 2.50 3.68
CA ARG A 110 8.52 1.20 4.15
C ARG A 110 7.40 0.33 4.70
N ASP A 111 6.50 0.90 5.50
CA ASP A 111 5.36 0.19 6.07
C ASP A 111 4.44 -0.35 4.96
N ALA A 112 4.23 0.40 3.88
CA ALA A 112 3.48 -0.07 2.72
C ALA A 112 4.15 -1.25 2.00
N ILE A 113 5.50 -1.27 1.94
CA ILE A 113 6.25 -2.43 1.42
C ILE A 113 6.04 -3.62 2.35
N ARG A 114 6.25 -3.47 3.65
CA ARG A 114 6.06 -4.56 4.63
C ARG A 114 4.64 -5.12 4.63
N GLN A 115 3.63 -4.28 4.43
CA GLN A 115 2.25 -4.73 4.26
C GLN A 115 2.06 -5.63 3.03
N ASN A 116 2.71 -5.32 1.91
CA ASN A 116 2.66 -6.16 0.72
C ASN A 116 3.41 -7.46 0.94
N ASP A 117 4.62 -7.40 1.52
CA ASP A 117 5.48 -8.57 1.75
C ASP A 117 4.81 -9.59 2.69
N VAL A 118 4.20 -9.12 3.79
CA VAL A 118 3.44 -9.98 4.73
C VAL A 118 2.27 -10.67 4.01
N GLN A 119 1.57 -9.97 3.12
CA GLN A 119 0.47 -10.54 2.33
C GLN A 119 0.97 -11.51 1.25
N GLU A 120 2.15 -11.24 0.69
CA GLU A 120 2.79 -12.09 -0.31
C GLU A 120 3.22 -13.43 0.28
N ILE A 121 3.92 -13.42 1.43
CA ILE A 121 4.29 -14.63 2.18
C ILE A 121 3.03 -15.43 2.52
N LEU A 122 2.00 -14.79 3.09
CA LEU A 122 0.77 -15.47 3.48
C LEU A 122 0.06 -16.07 2.25
N SER A 123 0.04 -15.34 1.13
CA SER A 123 -0.57 -15.82 -0.12
C SER A 123 0.22 -16.96 -0.75
N ALA A 124 1.55 -16.99 -0.59
CA ALA A 124 2.39 -18.09 -1.05
C ALA A 124 2.14 -19.36 -0.23
N VAL A 125 2.12 -19.26 1.10
CA VAL A 125 1.78 -20.36 2.00
C VAL A 125 0.37 -20.90 1.71
N LYS A 126 -0.61 -20.00 1.52
CA LYS A 126 -1.98 -20.39 1.14
C LYS A 126 -2.02 -21.14 -0.19
N ARG A 127 -1.31 -20.66 -1.21
CA ARG A 127 -1.26 -21.32 -2.53
C ARG A 127 -0.62 -22.69 -2.42
N TYR A 128 0.44 -22.83 -1.63
CA TYR A 128 1.05 -24.13 -1.34
C TYR A 128 0.04 -25.10 -0.74
N GLN A 129 -0.71 -24.68 0.30
CA GLN A 129 -1.76 -25.52 0.91
C GLN A 129 -2.82 -25.94 -0.11
N VAL A 130 -3.26 -25.03 -0.99
CA VAL A 130 -4.25 -25.34 -2.03
C VAL A 130 -3.74 -26.42 -2.99
N ASP A 131 -2.48 -26.34 -3.41
CA ASP A 131 -1.88 -27.29 -4.34
C ASP A 131 -1.55 -28.64 -3.68
N HIS A 132 -1.37 -28.67 -2.35
CA HIS A 132 -1.05 -29.86 -1.54
C HIS A 132 -2.23 -30.35 -0.70
N ALA A 133 -3.47 -30.19 -1.19
CA ALA A 133 -4.69 -30.73 -0.56
C ALA A 133 -4.94 -30.30 0.90
N GLY A 134 -4.42 -29.14 1.30
CA GLY A 134 -4.54 -28.57 2.63
C GLY A 134 -3.35 -28.85 3.56
N ASP A 135 -2.31 -29.55 3.07
CA ASP A 135 -1.12 -29.82 3.87
C ASP A 135 -0.24 -28.57 4.00
N ASP A 136 0.23 -28.32 5.23
CA ASP A 136 1.19 -27.26 5.53
C ASP A 136 2.59 -27.63 5.00
N LEU A 137 3.38 -26.63 4.62
CA LEU A 137 4.80 -26.82 4.33
C LEU A 137 5.48 -27.50 5.53
N ALA A 138 6.37 -28.47 5.30
CA ALA A 138 7.01 -29.23 6.38
C ALA A 138 7.68 -28.33 7.46
N ALA A 139 8.32 -27.23 7.04
CA ALA A 139 8.91 -26.25 7.95
C ALA A 139 7.85 -25.55 8.84
N VAL A 140 6.68 -25.25 8.28
CA VAL A 140 5.56 -24.62 9.01
C VAL A 140 4.79 -25.64 9.87
N ALA A 141 4.66 -26.87 9.39
CA ALA A 141 4.03 -27.97 10.12
C ALA A 141 4.82 -28.38 11.36
N ALA A 142 6.15 -28.19 11.35
CA ALA A 142 7.04 -28.48 12.46
C ALA A 142 7.00 -27.41 13.59
N LEU A 143 6.33 -26.27 13.36
CA LEU A 143 6.28 -25.18 14.34
C LEU A 143 5.44 -25.57 15.55
N THR A 144 5.93 -25.19 16.73
CA THR A 144 5.16 -25.35 17.97
C THR A 144 4.14 -24.23 18.06
N ALA A 145 2.87 -24.59 18.31
CA ALA A 145 1.79 -23.63 18.35
C ALA A 145 2.01 -22.53 19.41
N GLY A 146 1.80 -21.27 19.02
CA GLY A 146 1.94 -20.08 19.88
C GLY A 146 3.37 -19.57 20.06
N ASN A 147 4.37 -20.24 19.48
CA ASN A 147 5.72 -19.69 19.35
C ASN A 147 5.84 -18.84 18.09
N ILE A 148 6.72 -17.84 18.16
CA ILE A 148 7.00 -16.92 17.07
C ILE A 148 8.37 -17.27 16.52
N TYR A 149 8.44 -17.43 15.20
CA TYR A 149 9.62 -17.85 14.46
C TYR A 149 10.04 -16.75 13.49
N MET A 150 11.33 -16.47 13.36
CA MET A 150 11.86 -15.60 12.32
C MET A 150 11.83 -16.35 10.98
N VAL A 151 11.31 -15.72 9.94
CA VAL A 151 11.40 -16.22 8.56
C VAL A 151 12.82 -16.01 8.07
N VAL A 152 13.42 -17.07 7.53
CA VAL A 152 14.78 -17.08 6.98
C VAL A 152 14.76 -17.58 5.55
N ASP A 153 15.78 -17.20 4.79
CA ASP A 153 16.04 -17.70 3.45
C ASP A 153 17.24 -18.65 3.49
N GLY A 154 17.00 -19.93 3.78
CA GLY A 154 18.03 -20.97 3.85
C GLY A 154 18.42 -21.41 5.26
N ALA A 155 19.73 -21.63 5.48
CA ALA A 155 20.25 -22.52 6.52
C ALA A 155 20.35 -21.94 7.95
N MET A 156 19.85 -20.72 8.17
CA MET A 156 19.92 -20.05 9.48
C MET A 156 19.13 -20.85 10.53
N ALA A 157 19.86 -21.49 11.45
CA ALA A 157 19.29 -22.40 12.45
C ALA A 157 19.32 -21.85 13.88
N LEU A 158 20.11 -20.80 14.13
CA LEU A 158 20.28 -20.08 15.39
C LEU A 158 20.31 -18.57 15.10
N GLY A 159 20.28 -17.72 16.12
CA GLY A 159 20.34 -16.27 16.01
C GLY A 159 19.01 -15.60 15.63
N CYS A 160 17.91 -16.36 15.57
CA CYS A 160 16.61 -15.83 15.13
C CYS A 160 15.96 -14.86 16.12
N ASP A 161 16.44 -14.79 17.36
CA ASP A 161 15.97 -13.86 18.38
C ASP A 161 16.94 -12.70 18.68
N ASP A 162 18.12 -12.66 18.03
CA ASP A 162 19.18 -11.67 18.29
C ASP A 162 18.73 -10.23 17.99
N GLN A 163 17.86 -10.06 17.00
CA GLN A 163 17.34 -8.75 16.58
C GLN A 163 15.96 -8.44 17.17
N ASN A 164 15.52 -9.15 18.23
CA ASN A 164 14.23 -8.93 18.89
C ASN A 164 14.01 -7.48 19.35
N ALA A 165 15.07 -6.73 19.64
CA ALA A 165 14.96 -5.32 19.98
C ALA A 165 14.38 -4.45 18.84
N SER A 166 14.42 -4.94 17.61
CA SER A 166 13.85 -4.31 16.41
C SER A 166 12.49 -4.91 16.02
N CYS A 167 11.98 -5.86 16.79
CA CYS A 167 10.70 -6.51 16.55
C CYS A 167 9.63 -5.98 17.52
N ASP A 168 8.46 -5.61 16.99
CA ASP A 168 7.26 -5.26 17.77
C ASP A 168 6.82 -6.43 18.65
N THR A 169 6.90 -7.63 18.07
CA THR A 169 6.67 -8.90 18.76
C THR A 169 7.92 -9.77 18.63
N ALA A 170 8.52 -10.07 19.78
CA ALA A 170 9.76 -10.84 19.88
C ALA A 170 9.59 -12.31 19.45
N VAL A 171 10.57 -12.80 18.70
CA VAL A 171 10.82 -14.23 18.44
C VAL A 171 11.09 -14.93 19.77
N THR A 172 10.49 -16.09 19.99
CA THR A 172 10.42 -16.70 21.33
C THR A 172 11.64 -17.55 21.70
N GLY A 173 12.61 -17.72 20.80
CA GLY A 173 13.86 -18.40 21.09
C GLY A 173 14.86 -18.37 19.94
N ASP A 174 16.12 -18.56 20.30
CA ASP A 174 17.30 -18.52 19.42
C ASP A 174 17.19 -19.43 18.18
N SER A 175 16.69 -20.66 18.37
CA SER A 175 16.48 -21.63 17.28
C SER A 175 15.10 -21.58 16.63
N HIS A 176 14.31 -20.54 16.92
CA HIS A 176 12.99 -20.36 16.31
C HIS A 176 13.12 -19.69 14.94
N CYS A 177 13.74 -20.42 14.02
CA CYS A 177 13.88 -20.06 12.61
C CYS A 177 12.92 -20.90 11.77
N VAL A 178 12.29 -20.29 10.75
CA VAL A 178 11.47 -21.00 9.77
C VAL A 178 11.96 -20.69 8.35
N ASP A 179 12.47 -21.72 7.68
CA ASP A 179 12.95 -21.62 6.31
C ASP A 179 11.79 -21.73 5.32
N LEU A 180 11.59 -20.67 4.54
CA LEU A 180 10.59 -20.61 3.48
C LEU A 180 11.18 -20.69 2.07
N SER A 181 12.49 -20.98 1.94
CA SER A 181 13.17 -21.12 0.64
C SER A 181 12.52 -22.16 -0.28
N LEU A 182 11.86 -23.18 0.28
CA LEU A 182 11.10 -24.18 -0.48
C LEU A 182 9.87 -23.63 -1.21
N LEU A 183 9.40 -22.43 -0.85
CA LEU A 183 8.30 -21.74 -1.55
C LEU A 183 8.79 -20.89 -2.72
N VAL A 184 10.09 -20.60 -2.79
CA VAL A 184 10.72 -19.86 -3.89
C VAL A 184 10.58 -20.66 -5.19
N ASP A 185 10.68 -19.98 -6.33
CA ASP A 185 10.43 -20.44 -7.70
C ASP A 185 8.95 -20.65 -8.06
N GLN A 186 8.20 -21.41 -7.26
CA GLN A 186 6.81 -21.77 -7.61
C GLN A 186 5.76 -20.82 -7.01
N TYR A 187 5.97 -20.36 -5.77
CA TYR A 187 4.99 -19.54 -5.04
C TYR A 187 5.52 -18.15 -4.72
N LEU A 188 6.83 -17.99 -4.56
CA LEU A 188 7.53 -16.72 -4.33
C LEU A 188 8.63 -16.56 -5.38
N ASP A 189 8.89 -15.31 -5.81
CA ASP A 189 10.03 -15.01 -6.68
C ASP A 189 11.34 -15.07 -5.88
N ASP A 190 11.34 -14.52 -4.65
CA ASP A 190 12.38 -14.60 -3.63
C ASP A 190 11.72 -14.45 -2.24
N VAL A 191 12.37 -14.88 -1.16
CA VAL A 191 11.86 -14.58 0.20
C VAL A 191 12.05 -13.08 0.47
N PRO A 192 10.97 -12.31 0.73
CA PRO A 192 11.10 -10.87 0.88
C PRO A 192 11.86 -10.53 2.15
N ILE A 193 12.73 -9.53 2.05
CA ILE A 193 13.50 -8.98 3.18
C ILE A 193 12.91 -7.62 3.52
N SER A 194 12.59 -7.42 4.80
CA SER A 194 12.08 -6.16 5.32
C SER A 194 13.00 -5.01 4.90
N PRO A 195 12.47 -3.96 4.26
CA PRO A 195 13.26 -2.85 3.77
C PRO A 195 14.04 -2.23 4.92
N LEU A 196 15.35 -2.00 4.72
CA LEU A 196 16.29 -1.57 5.75
C LEU A 196 15.66 -0.55 6.73
N GLY A 197 15.50 -1.00 7.95
CA GLY A 197 15.18 -0.17 9.10
C GLY A 197 16.38 -0.06 10.03
N SER A 198 16.15 -0.34 11.31
CA SER A 198 17.09 -0.10 12.41
C SER A 198 18.30 -1.03 12.36
N VAL A 199 18.15 -2.19 11.72
CA VAL A 199 19.14 -3.28 11.69
C VAL A 199 19.15 -4.00 10.33
N PRO A 200 20.27 -4.66 9.96
CA PRO A 200 20.41 -5.38 8.70
C PRO A 200 19.90 -6.84 8.71
N TRP A 201 19.17 -7.28 9.74
CA TRP A 201 18.68 -8.66 9.94
C TRP A 201 19.77 -9.74 9.81
N ASP A 202 20.96 -9.41 10.30
CA ASP A 202 22.17 -10.21 10.24
C ASP A 202 22.47 -10.71 11.65
N ASP A 203 22.64 -12.02 11.83
CA ASP A 203 22.97 -12.66 13.13
C ASP A 203 24.43 -12.40 13.54
N GLY A 204 25.21 -11.73 12.70
CA GLY A 204 26.61 -11.40 12.97
C GLY A 204 27.56 -12.59 12.80
N SER A 205 27.06 -13.69 12.23
CA SER A 205 27.84 -14.84 11.79
C SER A 205 28.78 -14.48 10.63
N ALA A 206 29.78 -15.33 10.41
CA ALA A 206 30.73 -15.16 9.30
C ALA A 206 30.29 -15.86 8.02
N ASP A 207 29.25 -16.69 8.08
CA ASP A 207 28.68 -17.43 6.95
C ASP A 207 27.65 -16.60 6.16
N GLY A 208 27.22 -15.46 6.72
CA GLY A 208 26.35 -14.50 6.03
C GLY A 208 24.88 -14.90 6.07
N GLU A 209 24.51 -15.73 7.04
CA GLU A 209 23.12 -16.10 7.32
C GLU A 209 22.33 -14.86 7.76
N ARG A 210 21.12 -14.70 7.20
CA ARG A 210 20.31 -13.50 7.43
C ARG A 210 18.85 -13.87 7.64
N GLY A 211 18.29 -13.27 8.70
CA GLY A 211 16.86 -13.19 8.87
C GLY A 211 16.25 -12.24 7.84
N THR A 212 14.94 -12.33 7.69
CA THR A 212 14.21 -11.47 6.74
C THR A 212 13.58 -10.26 7.43
N GLY A 213 13.46 -10.26 8.76
CA GLY A 213 12.70 -9.25 9.49
C GLY A 213 11.19 -9.47 9.45
N TYR A 214 10.75 -10.63 8.97
CA TYR A 214 9.37 -11.11 9.06
C TYR A 214 9.30 -12.29 10.02
N THR A 215 8.24 -12.36 10.81
CA THR A 215 8.00 -13.48 11.73
C THR A 215 6.73 -14.21 11.38
N LEU A 216 6.71 -15.50 11.69
CA LEU A 216 5.59 -16.39 11.47
C LEU A 216 5.22 -17.09 12.78
N GLU A 217 3.93 -17.14 13.05
CA GLU A 217 3.35 -17.92 14.15
C GLU A 217 2.29 -18.84 13.58
N ARG A 218 2.28 -20.08 14.07
CA ARG A 218 1.15 -21.00 13.89
C ARG A 218 0.38 -21.06 15.20
N ASP A 219 -0.92 -20.81 15.17
CA ASP A 219 -1.75 -20.94 16.37
C ASP A 219 -2.16 -22.41 16.62
N ALA A 220 -2.84 -22.67 17.73
CA ALA A 220 -3.32 -24.01 18.08
C ALA A 220 -4.41 -24.53 17.14
N ASN A 221 -5.08 -23.65 16.39
CA ASN A 221 -6.12 -23.99 15.42
C ASN A 221 -5.55 -24.23 14.01
N GLY A 222 -4.25 -23.98 13.79
CA GLY A 222 -3.59 -24.04 12.49
C GLY A 222 -3.66 -22.74 11.69
N THR A 223 -4.17 -21.65 12.26
CA THR A 223 -4.10 -20.30 11.67
C THR A 223 -2.64 -19.90 11.58
N ILE A 224 -2.23 -19.45 10.40
CA ILE A 224 -0.87 -18.95 10.17
C ILE A 224 -0.94 -17.44 10.19
N ARG A 225 -0.13 -16.81 11.05
CA ARG A 225 0.01 -15.36 11.13
C ARG A 225 1.43 -14.96 10.77
N VAL A 226 1.55 -14.04 9.82
CA VAL A 226 2.80 -13.42 9.42
C VAL A 226 2.81 -11.97 9.90
N ARG A 227 3.96 -11.50 10.39
CA ARG A 227 4.15 -10.15 10.93
C ARG A 227 5.44 -9.56 10.39
N ALA A 228 5.47 -8.24 10.28
CA ALA A 228 6.73 -7.52 10.17
C ALA A 228 7.28 -7.24 11.57
N CYS A 229 8.59 -7.41 11.76
CA CYS A 229 9.22 -7.02 13.01
C CYS A 229 9.16 -5.50 13.23
N GLU A 230 9.37 -4.71 12.19
CA GLU A 230 9.33 -3.26 12.31
C GLU A 230 7.98 -2.70 11.83
N SER A 231 7.31 -1.89 12.65
CA SER A 231 6.27 -0.96 12.22
C SER A 231 6.73 0.48 12.45
N GLY A 232 6.59 1.35 11.44
CA GLY A 232 6.94 2.77 11.54
C GLY A 232 5.93 3.56 12.38
N ASP A 233 4.68 3.11 12.37
CA ASP A 233 3.57 3.60 13.18
C ASP A 233 3.19 2.53 14.24
N ALA A 234 2.75 2.93 15.44
CA ALA A 234 2.62 2.07 16.63
C ALA A 234 1.66 0.84 16.53
N ALA A 235 1.10 0.54 15.37
CA ALA A 235 0.32 -0.66 15.12
C ALA A 235 1.16 -1.69 14.34
N GLU A 236 1.34 -2.87 14.95
CA GLU A 236 1.99 -4.01 14.33
C GLU A 236 1.39 -4.33 12.95
N ILE A 237 2.26 -4.52 11.95
CA ILE A 237 1.86 -4.91 10.61
C ILE A 237 1.79 -6.44 10.56
N SER A 238 0.59 -6.99 10.43
CA SER A 238 0.37 -8.43 10.40
C SER A 238 -0.77 -8.86 9.47
N ALA A 239 -0.73 -10.11 9.02
CA ALA A 239 -1.80 -10.78 8.28
C ALA A 239 -1.94 -12.22 8.77
N ALA A 240 -3.15 -12.78 8.70
CA ALA A 240 -3.42 -14.15 9.10
C ALA A 240 -4.38 -14.84 8.13
N LEU A 241 -4.25 -16.17 8.01
CA LEU A 241 -5.08 -17.04 7.18
C LEU A 241 -5.82 -18.07 8.02
#